data_AF-A0AA37THQ3-F1
#
_entry.id   AF-A0AA37THQ3-F1
#
_cell.length_a   1.000
_cell.length_b   1.000
_cell.length_c   1.000
_cell.angle_alpha   90.00
_cell.angle_beta   90.00
_cell.angle_gamma   90.00
#
_symmetry.space_group_name_H-M   'P 1'
#
loop_
_entity.id
_entity.type
_entity.pdbx_description
1 polymer ?
#
loop_
_entity_poly.entity_id
_entity_poly.type
_entity_poly.pdbx_seq_one_letter_code
_entity_poly.pdbx_strand_id
1 'polypeptide(L)'
;MLFITVDGDDIGQKISACYLNNDVESLSLLNEFVQSIVRKIADYLQSEGFKIIFCAADGVAGFIDLPDLDLARIYNRISNFSERQLTFSAGVGANLRESYFALSFAKSNGKARICQFKDLP
;
A
#
# COMPACT_ATOMS: atom_id res chain seq x y z
N MET A 1 -16.98 9.70 4.64
CA MET A 1 -15.94 8.74 5.06
C MET A 1 -15.41 8.03 3.83
N LEU A 2 -14.09 7.92 3.72
CA LEU A 2 -13.37 7.30 2.62
C LEU A 2 -12.31 6.37 3.20
N PHE A 3 -12.23 5.13 2.73
CA PHE A 3 -11.24 4.15 3.14
C PHE A 3 -10.16 4.02 2.08
N ILE A 4 -8.92 3.88 2.54
CA ILE A 4 -7.75 3.55 1.71
C ILE A 4 -7.11 2.27 2.24
N THR A 5 -6.71 1.40 1.31
CA THR A 5 -5.89 0.23 1.60
C THR A 5 -4.72 0.23 0.63
N VAL A 6 -3.51 0.21 1.16
CA VAL A 6 -2.24 0.22 0.42
C VAL A 6 -1.53 -1.08 0.73
N ASP A 7 -0.92 -1.71 -0.28
CA ASP A 7 -0.24 -2.99 -0.11
C ASP A 7 0.94 -3.11 -1.07
N GLY A 8 2.05 -3.65 -0.58
CA GLY A 8 3.27 -3.84 -1.35
C GLY A 8 3.08 -4.80 -2.51
N ASP A 9 3.70 -4.49 -3.64
CA ASP A 9 3.67 -5.34 -4.82
C ASP A 9 4.81 -6.37 -4.77
N ASP A 10 4.48 -7.63 -5.03
CA ASP A 10 5.43 -8.74 -5.14
C ASP A 10 6.31 -9.01 -3.91
N ILE A 11 5.94 -8.48 -2.74
CA ILE A 11 6.68 -8.69 -1.49
C ILE A 11 6.72 -10.17 -1.12
N GLY A 12 5.58 -10.87 -1.21
CA GLY A 12 5.52 -12.31 -0.99
C GLY A 12 6.46 -13.09 -1.91
N GLN A 13 6.57 -12.71 -3.19
CA GLN A 13 7.48 -13.36 -4.14
C GLN A 13 8.95 -13.10 -3.81
N LYS A 14 9.29 -11.86 -3.41
CA LYS A 14 10.63 -11.50 -2.95
C LYS A 14 11.03 -12.29 -1.70
N ILE A 15 10.11 -12.42 -0.73
CA ILE A 15 10.30 -13.25 0.47
C ILE A 15 10.51 -14.72 0.08
N SER A 16 9.67 -15.29 -0.78
CA SER A 16 9.83 -16.67 -1.25
C SER A 16 11.17 -16.91 -1.93
N ALA A 17 11.67 -15.95 -2.72
CA ALA A 17 12.98 -16.05 -3.35
C ALA A 17 14.12 -16.17 -2.31
N CYS A 18 14.07 -15.39 -1.23
CA CYS A 18 15.05 -15.51 -0.15
C CYS A 18 15.01 -16.90 0.51
N TYR A 19 13.82 -17.42 0.80
CA TYR A 19 13.67 -18.78 1.36
C TYR A 19 14.22 -19.86 0.43
N LEU A 20 13.89 -19.82 -0.85
CA LEU A 20 14.35 -20.83 -1.83
C LEU A 20 15.86 -20.81 -2.02
N ASN A 21 16.51 -19.66 -1.81
CA ASN A 21 17.95 -19.49 -1.93
C ASN A 21 18.71 -19.64 -0.60
N ASN A 22 18.02 -19.94 0.51
CA ASN A 22 18.59 -19.90 1.87
C ASN A 22 19.31 -18.58 2.20
N ASP A 23 18.80 -17.46 1.68
CA ASP A 23 19.40 -16.13 1.82
C ASP A 23 18.81 -15.40 3.03
N VAL A 24 19.39 -15.68 4.20
CA VAL A 24 18.95 -15.12 5.49
C VAL A 24 19.19 -13.61 5.56
N GLU A 25 20.30 -13.14 5.00
CA GLU A 25 20.68 -11.72 5.04
C GLU A 25 19.70 -10.88 4.21
N SER A 26 19.45 -11.26 2.96
CA SER A 26 18.50 -10.56 2.10
C SER A 26 17.08 -10.61 2.66
N LEU A 27 16.68 -11.72 3.31
CA LEU A 27 15.37 -11.80 3.96
C LEU A 27 15.23 -10.77 5.09
N SER A 28 16.26 -10.65 5.94
CA SER A 28 16.28 -9.69 7.05
C SER A 28 16.25 -8.25 6.52
N LEU A 29 17.12 -7.93 5.56
CA LEU A 29 17.20 -6.61 4.94
C LEU A 29 15.89 -6.23 4.23
N LEU A 30 15.27 -7.17 3.51
CA LEU A 30 13.97 -6.96 2.88
C LEU A 30 12.89 -6.64 3.92
N ASN A 31 12.82 -7.40 5.02
CA ASN A 31 11.84 -7.16 6.06
C ASN A 31 12.02 -5.78 6.70
N GLU A 32 13.24 -5.41 7.10
CA GLU A 32 13.54 -4.10 7.66
C GLU A 32 13.17 -2.97 6.69
N PHE A 33 13.52 -3.14 5.42
CA PHE A 33 13.22 -2.17 4.38
C PHE A 33 11.71 -2.00 4.17
N VAL A 34 10.97 -3.10 4.01
CA VAL A 34 9.49 -3.07 3.87
C VAL A 34 8.86 -2.40 5.08
N GLN A 35 9.23 -2.78 6.30
CA GLN A 35 8.71 -2.17 7.52
C GLN A 35 8.99 -0.67 7.59
N SER A 36 10.17 -0.23 7.15
CA SER A 36 10.52 1.19 7.12
C SER A 36 9.63 1.99 6.16
N ILE A 37 9.32 1.43 4.98
CA ILE A 37 8.49 2.10 3.99
C ILE A 37 7.02 2.12 4.41
N VAL A 38 6.51 1.00 4.93
CA VAL A 38 5.13 0.87 5.43
C VAL A 38 4.86 1.87 6.54
N ARG A 39 5.82 2.06 7.47
CA ARG A 39 5.72 3.11 8.50
C ARG A 39 5.69 4.52 7.90
N LYS A 40 6.57 4.84 6.94
CA LYS A 40 6.54 6.13 6.23
C LYS A 40 5.20 6.39 5.54
N ILE A 41 4.59 5.36 4.94
CA ILE A 41 3.25 5.45 4.33
C ILE A 41 2.20 5.74 5.39
N ALA A 42 2.21 5.02 6.52
CA ALA A 42 1.27 5.23 7.61
C ALA A 42 1.39 6.62 8.21
N ASP A 43 2.61 7.08 8.53
CA ASP A 43 2.88 8.41 9.07
C ASP A 43 2.42 9.51 8.11
N TYR A 44 2.67 9.31 6.81
CA TYR A 44 2.21 10.24 5.77
C TYR A 44 0.68 10.31 5.70
N LEU A 45 -0.01 9.16 5.66
CA LEU A 45 -1.46 9.13 5.65
C LEU A 45 -2.04 9.77 6.92
N GLN A 46 -1.43 9.56 8.09
CA GLN A 46 -1.83 10.26 9.32
C GLN A 46 -1.66 11.77 9.18
N SER A 47 -0.56 12.25 8.59
CA SER A 47 -0.33 13.68 8.35
C SER A 47 -1.35 14.29 7.38
N GLU A 48 -1.95 13.48 6.50
CA GLU A 48 -3.04 13.87 5.59
C GLU A 48 -4.43 13.75 6.25
N GLY A 49 -4.49 13.38 7.54
CA GLY A 49 -5.73 13.33 8.32
C GLY A 49 -6.40 11.95 8.38
N PHE A 50 -5.78 10.89 7.85
CA PHE A 50 -6.32 9.54 7.98
C PHE A 50 -6.15 9.00 9.40
N LYS A 51 -7.18 8.29 9.87
CA LYS A 51 -7.09 7.39 11.02
C LYS A 51 -6.63 6.02 10.51
N ILE A 52 -5.45 5.59 10.95
CA ILE A 52 -4.89 4.28 10.58
C ILE A 52 -5.48 3.20 11.48
N ILE A 53 -5.94 2.11 10.86
CA ILE A 53 -6.52 0.95 11.55
C ILE A 53 -5.73 -0.33 11.30
N PHE A 54 -4.84 -0.34 10.32
CA PHE A 54 -3.92 -1.44 10.02
C PHE A 54 -2.59 -0.90 9.50
N CYS A 55 -1.48 -1.42 10.02
CA CYS A 55 -0.13 -1.12 9.57
C CYS A 55 0.77 -2.29 9.97
N ALA A 56 0.88 -3.29 9.10
CA ALA A 56 1.65 -4.50 9.37
C ALA A 56 2.07 -5.17 8.06
N ALA A 57 3.10 -6.02 8.14
CA ALA A 57 3.69 -6.66 6.96
C ALA A 57 4.04 -5.61 5.88
N ASP A 58 3.46 -5.73 4.70
CA ASP A 58 3.58 -4.83 3.55
C ASP A 58 2.36 -3.92 3.32
N GLY A 59 1.41 -3.90 4.26
CA GLY A 59 0.12 -3.25 4.09
C GLY A 59 -0.20 -2.15 5.11
N VAL A 60 -0.95 -1.16 4.66
CA VAL A 60 -1.52 -0.07 5.47
C VAL A 60 -2.99 0.11 5.12
N ALA A 61 -3.87 0.23 6.11
CA ALA A 61 -5.25 0.61 5.90
C ALA A 61 -5.69 1.71 6.89
N GLY A 62 -6.50 2.63 6.39
CA GLY A 62 -7.01 3.74 7.16
C GLY A 62 -8.27 4.33 6.54
N PHE A 63 -8.85 5.30 7.24
CA PHE A 63 -10.01 6.04 6.74
C PHE A 63 -9.94 7.51 7.13
N ILE A 64 -10.63 8.34 6.37
CA ILE A 64 -10.77 9.77 6.63
C ILE A 64 -12.23 10.18 6.50
N ASP A 65 -12.67 11.12 7.33
CA ASP A 65 -14.05 11.60 7.34
C ASP A 65 -14.33 12.61 6.19
N LEU A 66 -13.28 13.16 5.59
CA LEU A 66 -13.29 14.15 4.50
C LEU A 66 -13.14 13.47 3.12
N PRO A 67 -14.18 13.47 2.26
CA PRO A 67 -14.16 12.73 0.99
C PRO A 67 -13.44 13.45 -0.17
N ASP A 68 -13.16 14.75 -0.05
CA ASP A 68 -12.58 15.55 -1.13
C ASP A 68 -11.05 15.58 -1.00
N LEU A 69 -10.43 14.55 -1.56
CA LEU A 69 -9.00 14.29 -1.41
C LEU A 69 -8.37 14.11 -2.80
N ASP A 70 -7.23 14.75 -3.01
CA ASP A 70 -6.41 14.51 -4.19
C ASP A 70 -5.66 13.18 -4.04
N LEU A 71 -6.34 12.10 -4.43
CA LEU A 71 -5.82 10.74 -4.38
C LEU A 71 -4.61 10.54 -5.30
N ALA A 72 -4.50 11.30 -6.40
CA ALA A 72 -3.35 11.25 -7.28
C ALA A 72 -2.11 11.84 -6.59
N ARG A 73 -2.24 12.96 -5.87
CA ARG A 73 -1.16 13.54 -5.05
C ARG A 73 -0.70 12.57 -3.96
N ILE A 74 -1.65 11.97 -3.23
CA ILE A 74 -1.34 11.01 -2.17
C ILE A 74 -0.60 9.80 -2.73
N TYR A 75 -1.11 9.22 -3.81
CA TYR A 75 -0.48 8.05 -4.42
C TYR A 75 0.91 8.37 -4.98
N ASN A 76 1.08 9.52 -5.63
CA ASN A 76 2.39 9.98 -6.09
C ASN A 76 3.37 10.08 -4.92
N ARG A 77 2.97 10.65 -3.78
CA ARG A 77 3.83 10.69 -2.60
C ARG A 77 4.20 9.30 -2.07
N ILE A 78 3.22 8.39 -1.98
CA ILE A 78 3.44 7.00 -1.56
C ILE A 78 4.45 6.29 -2.48
N SER A 79 4.27 6.41 -3.80
CA SER A 79 5.13 5.76 -4.80
C SER A 79 6.59 6.22 -4.76
N ASN A 80 6.87 7.38 -4.15
CA ASN A 80 8.23 7.92 -4.04
C ASN A 80 8.96 7.51 -2.75
N PHE A 81 8.30 6.89 -1.76
CA PHE A 81 8.97 6.55 -0.48
C PHE A 81 10.03 5.46 -0.60
N SER A 82 9.88 4.55 -1.56
CA SER A 82 10.75 3.40 -1.76
C SER A 82 11.91 3.64 -2.74
N GLU A 83 12.04 4.85 -3.28
CA GLU A 83 13.04 5.17 -4.32
C GLU A 83 13.02 4.18 -5.51
N ARG A 84 11.83 3.69 -5.87
CA ARG A 84 11.59 2.68 -6.93
C ARG A 84 12.11 1.26 -6.64
N GLN A 85 12.60 0.98 -5.44
CA GLN A 85 13.04 -0.39 -5.07
C GLN A 85 11.85 -1.34 -4.82
N LEU A 86 10.74 -0.78 -4.33
CA LEU A 86 9.46 -1.47 -4.12
C LEU A 86 8.34 -0.66 -4.76
N THR A 87 7.31 -1.31 -5.26
CA THR A 87 6.08 -0.63 -5.68
C THR A 87 4.93 -1.00 -4.76
N PHE A 88 3.93 -0.13 -4.73
CA PHE A 88 2.74 -0.30 -3.90
C PHE A 88 1.52 -0.07 -4.76
N SER A 89 0.50 -0.90 -4.56
CA SER A 89 -0.82 -0.69 -5.10
C SER A 89 -1.75 -0.18 -4.01
N ALA A 90 -2.75 0.61 -4.39
CA ALA A 90 -3.72 1.17 -3.46
C ALA A 90 -5.15 1.04 -3.99
N GLY A 91 -6.08 0.86 -3.08
CA GLY A 91 -7.51 0.82 -3.34
C GLY A 91 -8.26 1.78 -2.44
N VAL A 92 -9.26 2.44 -2.99
CA VAL A 92 -10.08 3.44 -2.28
C VAL A 92 -11.56 3.13 -2.44
N GLY A 93 -12.34 3.26 -1.37
CA GLY A 93 -13.78 2.98 -1.38
C GLY A 93 -14.54 3.61 -0.21
N ALA A 94 -15.87 3.53 -0.22
CA ALA A 94 -16.72 4.07 0.83
C ALA A 94 -16.69 3.23 2.12
N ASN A 95 -16.18 2.00 2.03
CA ASN A 95 -16.00 1.05 3.13
C ASN A 95 -14.77 0.16 2.89
N LEU A 96 -14.37 -0.61 3.91
CA LEU A 96 -13.23 -1.53 3.84
C LEU A 96 -13.34 -2.57 2.71
N ARG A 97 -14.55 -3.07 2.44
CA ARG A 97 -14.75 -4.05 1.38
C ARG A 97 -14.43 -3.43 0.03
N GLU A 98 -14.96 -2.25 -0.25
CA GLU A 98 -14.72 -1.54 -1.50
C GLU A 98 -13.25 -1.16 -1.70
N SER A 99 -12.58 -0.64 -0.66
CA SER A 99 -11.14 -0.32 -0.75
C SER A 99 -10.31 -1.57 -1.03
N TYR A 100 -10.66 -2.71 -0.45
CA TYR A 100 -10.00 -3.99 -0.72
C TYR A 100 -10.27 -4.52 -2.14
N PHE A 101 -11.50 -4.41 -2.64
CA PHE A 101 -11.83 -4.78 -4.03
C PHE A 101 -11.05 -3.91 -5.03
N ALA A 102 -10.99 -2.61 -4.80
CA ALA A 102 -10.22 -1.68 -5.63
C ALA A 102 -8.71 -1.97 -5.59
N LEU A 103 -8.16 -2.33 -4.42
CA LEU A 103 -6.77 -2.74 -4.29
C LEU A 103 -6.49 -4.04 -5.07
N SER A 104 -7.38 -5.02 -4.93
CA SER A 104 -7.28 -6.30 -5.64
C SER A 104 -7.30 -6.08 -7.15
N PHE A 105 -8.20 -5.21 -7.63
CA PHE A 105 -8.22 -4.80 -9.04
C PHE A 105 -6.91 -4.12 -9.45
N ALA A 106 -6.38 -3.20 -8.64
CA ALA A 106 -5.09 -2.54 -8.92
C ALA A 106 -3.94 -3.56 -9.08
N LYS A 107 -3.86 -4.55 -8.18
CA LYS A 107 -2.84 -5.60 -8.20
C LYS A 107 -2.98 -6.56 -9.38
N SER A 108 -4.21 -6.93 -9.77
CA SER A 108 -4.44 -7.81 -10.92
C SER A 108 -4.25 -7.11 -12.27
N ASN A 109 -4.36 -5.78 -12.32
CA ASN A 109 -4.32 -5.02 -13.58
C ASN A 109 -2.97 -4.34 -13.84
N GLY A 110 -1.86 -4.88 -13.32
CA GLY A 110 -0.51 -4.39 -13.61
C GLY A 110 0.16 -3.60 -12.48
N LYS A 111 -0.45 -3.56 -11.28
CA LYS A 111 0.16 -3.06 -10.03
C LYS A 111 0.57 -1.59 -10.12
N ALA A 112 1.31 -1.10 -9.12
CA ALA A 112 1.88 0.24 -9.06
C ALA A 112 0.87 1.34 -9.44
N ARG A 113 -0.34 1.25 -8.89
CA ARG A 113 -1.42 2.21 -9.11
C ARG A 113 -2.35 2.34 -7.93
N ILE A 114 -3.12 3.43 -7.93
CA ILE A 114 -4.30 3.60 -7.09
C ILE A 114 -5.56 3.40 -7.94
N CYS A 115 -6.53 2.67 -7.41
CA CYS A 115 -7.86 2.52 -8.01
C CYS A 115 -8.93 2.97 -7.02
N GLN A 116 -10.00 3.58 -7.52
CA GLN A 116 -11.19 3.90 -6.73
C GLN A 116 -12.31 2.95 -7.13
N PHE A 117 -13.01 2.40 -6.14
CA PHE A 117 -14.08 1.44 -6.38
C PHE A 117 -15.16 1.97 -7.32
N LYS A 118 -15.51 3.26 -7.20
CA LYS A 118 -16.50 3.92 -8.06
C LYS A 118 -16.11 4.02 -9.55
N ASP A 119 -14.82 3.88 -9.86
CA ASP A 119 -14.28 3.96 -11.23
C ASP A 119 -14.06 2.57 -11.83
N LEU A 120 -14.38 1.50 -11.08
CA LEU A 120 -14.27 0.13 -11.56
C LEU A 120 -15.45 -0.24 -12.48
N PRO A 121 -15.22 -1.11 -13.48
CA PRO A 121 -16.26 -1.57 -14.39
C PRO A 121 -17.32 -2.46 -13.73
#